data_AF-A0A3Q9WKG5-F1
#
_entry.id   AF-A0A3Q9WKG5-F1
#
_cell.length_a   1.000
_cell.length_b   1.000
_cell.length_c   1.000
_cell.angle_alpha   90.00
_cell.angle_beta   90.00
_cell.angle_gamma   90.00
#
_symmetry.space_group_name_H-M   'P 1'
#
loop_
_entity.id
_entity.type
_entity.pdbx_description
1 polymer ?
#
loop_
_entity_poly.entity_id
_entity_poly.type
_entity_poly.pdbx_seq_one_letter_code
_entity_poly.pdbx_strand_id
1 'polypeptide(L)' 'MEPIEQWWTRVDIEEKQWLREHSGADDLPESVQSAIAGAGGPSGDDPLSDEDWQFIRLQSETPD' A
#
# COMPACT_ATOMS: atom_id res chain seq x y z
N MET A 1 12.29 6.43 4.52
CA MET A 1 10.96 5.99 4.08
C MET A 1 9.96 6.59 5.06
N GLU A 2 8.90 7.23 4.57
CA GLU A 2 7.82 7.68 5.45
C GLU A 2 7.04 6.45 5.95
N PRO A 3 6.48 6.49 7.18
CA PRO A 3 5.62 5.42 7.66
C PRO A 3 4.36 5.31 6.78
N ILE A 4 3.80 4.09 6.66
CA ILE A 4 2.60 3.82 5.85
C ILE A 4 1.45 4.76 6.14
N GLU A 5 1.25 5.16 7.39
CA GLU A 5 0.25 6.12 7.80
C GLU A 5 0.30 7.45 7.04
N GLN A 6 1.49 7.89 6.59
CA GLN A 6 1.65 9.17 5.89
C GLN A 6 1.41 9.06 4.39
N TRP A 7 2.06 8.08 3.74
CA TRP A 7 1.92 7.91 2.29
C TRP A 7 0.59 7.25 1.92
N TRP A 8 0.04 6.38 2.77
CA TRP A 8 -1.27 5.76 2.56
C TRP A 8 -2.35 6.81 2.32
N THR A 9 -2.36 7.94 3.05
CA THR A 9 -3.36 8.99 2.82
C THR A 9 -3.33 9.58 1.41
N ARG A 10 -2.16 9.55 0.76
CA ARG A 10 -1.87 10.19 -0.53
C ARG A 10 -1.99 9.23 -1.71
N VAL A 11 -2.02 7.92 -1.48
CA VAL A 11 -2.28 6.91 -2.52
C VAL A 11 -3.75 7.01 -2.96
N ASP A 12 -3.98 6.88 -4.26
CA ASP A 12 -5.30 6.90 -4.84
C ASP A 12 -6.17 5.71 -4.39
N ILE A 13 -7.49 5.87 -4.53
CA ILE A 13 -8.47 4.90 -4.01
C ILE A 13 -8.38 3.56 -4.75
N GLU A 14 -8.09 3.59 -6.06
CA GLU A 14 -8.01 2.40 -6.90
C GLU A 14 -6.84 1.49 -6.48
N GLU A 15 -5.67 2.07 -6.21
CA GLU A 15 -4.48 1.34 -5.77
C GLU A 15 -4.63 0.84 -4.32
N LYS A 16 -5.27 1.62 -3.45
CA LYS A 16 -5.65 1.16 -2.10
C LYS A 16 -6.58 -0.04 -2.14
N GLN A 17 -7.57 -0.03 -3.01
CA GLN A 17 -8.50 -1.14 -3.20
C GLN A 17 -7.74 -2.39 -3.65
N TRP A 18 -6.88 -2.24 -4.66
CA TRP A 18 -6.04 -3.33 -5.13
C TRP A 18 -5.17 -3.92 -4.00
N LEU A 19 -4.50 -3.06 -3.22
CA LEU A 19 -3.66 -3.47 -2.08
C LEU A 19 -4.47 -4.21 -1.00
N ARG A 20 -5.72 -3.82 -0.77
CA ARG A 20 -6.62 -4.51 0.17
C ARG A 20 -7.04 -5.89 -0.36
N GLU A 21 -7.44 -5.96 -1.62
CA GLU A 21 -7.88 -7.22 -2.26
C GLU A 21 -6.73 -8.22 -2.44
N HIS A 22 -5.51 -7.72 -2.70
CA HIS A 22 -4.29 -8.50 -2.90
C HIS A 22 -3.33 -8.38 -1.71
N SER A 23 -3.85 -8.34 -0.48
CA SER A 23 -3.02 -8.13 0.71
C SER A 23 -2.00 -9.25 0.94
N GLY A 24 -0.71 -8.91 0.90
CA GLY A 24 0.40 -9.86 0.99
C GLY A 24 0.84 -10.43 -0.37
N ALA A 25 0.52 -9.74 -1.47
CA ALA A 25 1.10 -10.06 -2.77
C ALA A 25 2.61 -9.78 -2.77
N ASP A 26 3.40 -10.75 -3.23
CA ASP A 26 4.84 -10.61 -3.47
C ASP A 26 5.14 -9.66 -4.64
N ASP A 27 4.22 -9.57 -5.61
CA ASP A 27 4.38 -8.78 -6.82
C ASP A 27 3.29 -7.70 -6.89
N LEU A 28 3.74 -6.45 -6.91
CA LEU A 28 2.89 -5.27 -7.02
C LEU A 28 2.87 -4.80 -8.48
N PRO A 29 1.70 -4.52 -9.08
CA PRO A 29 1.66 -3.96 -10.43
C PRO A 29 2.32 -2.58 -10.47
N GLU A 30 2.93 -2.24 -11.60
CA GLU A 30 3.69 -1.00 -11.79
C GLU A 30 2.89 0.25 -11.41
N SER A 31 1.59 0.28 -11.70
CA SER A 31 0.70 1.39 -11.30
C SER A 31 0.64 1.58 -9.79
N VAL A 32 0.53 0.48 -9.02
CA VAL A 32 0.49 0.52 -7.54
C VAL A 32 1.86 0.94 -7.00
N GLN A 33 2.95 0.38 -7.53
CA GLN A 33 4.30 0.79 -7.14
C GLN A 33 4.53 2.30 -7.40
N SER A 34 4.11 2.80 -8.56
CA SER A 34 4.27 4.20 -8.93
C SER A 34 3.41 5.13 -8.06
N ALA A 35 2.22 4.69 -7.64
CA ALA A 35 1.36 5.44 -6.73
C ALA A 35 1.98 5.52 -5.31
N ILE A 36 2.50 4.40 -4.79
CA ILE A 36 3.19 4.36 -3.50
C ILE A 36 4.44 5.24 -3.54
N ALA A 37 5.25 5.12 -4.60
CA ALA A 37 6.44 5.93 -4.83
C ALA A 37 6.11 7.43 -4.88
N GLY A 38 5.08 7.81 -5.65
CA GLY A 38 4.61 9.18 -5.76
C GLY A 38 4.06 9.75 -4.45
N ALA A 39 3.56 8.90 -3.56
CA ALA A 39 3.06 9.25 -2.24
C ALA A 39 4.17 9.40 -1.16
N GLY A 40 5.42 9.04 -1.48
CA GLY A 40 6.55 9.04 -0.55
C GLY A 40 6.81 7.70 0.16
N GLY A 41 6.13 6.64 -0.27
CA GLY A 41 6.30 5.27 0.23
C GLY A 41 7.43 4.50 -0.46
N PRO A 42 7.54 3.18 -0.20
CA PRO A 42 8.51 2.32 -0.88
C PRO A 42 8.25 2.29 -2.39
N SER A 43 9.34 2.23 -3.16
CA SER A 43 9.30 2.28 -4.62
C SER A 43 10.26 1.27 -5.21
N GLY A 44 9.83 0.53 -6.24
CA GLY A 44 10.66 -0.45 -6.95
C GLY A 44 10.64 -1.84 -6.32
N ASP A 45 11.80 -2.52 -6.34
CA ASP A 45 12.00 -3.91 -5.88
C ASP A 45 11.93 -4.08 -4.36
N ASP A 46 11.59 -3.04 -3.60
CA ASP A 46 11.46 -3.11 -2.15
C ASP A 46 10.01 -3.47 -1.81
N PRO A 47 9.71 -4.73 -1.48
CA PRO A 47 8.35 -5.14 -1.18
C PRO A 47 7.86 -4.45 0.10
N LEU A 48 6.56 -4.13 0.14
CA LEU A 48 5.90 -3.70 1.36
C LEU A 48 6.22 -4.68 2.49
N SER A 49 6.64 -4.15 3.64
CA SER A 49 6.99 -4.98 4.79
C SER A 49 5.75 -5.64 5.37
N ASP A 50 5.92 -6.70 6.17
CA ASP A 50 4.81 -7.33 6.91
C ASP A 50 4.00 -6.32 7.73
N GLU A 51 4.67 -5.30 8.29
CA GLU A 51 4.04 -4.22 9.05
C GLU A 51 3.15 -3.31 8.17
N ASP A 52 3.58 -3.03 6.95
CA ASP A 52 2.79 -2.28 5.96
C ASP A 52 1.54 -3.08 5.56
N TRP A 53 1.72 -4.38 5.29
CA TRP A 53 0.59 -5.27 4.96
C TRP A 53 -0.40 -5.43 6.12
N GLN A 54 0.09 -5.48 7.36
CA GLN A 54 -0.75 -5.47 8.56
C GLN A 54 -1.59 -4.20 8.65
N PHE A 55 -0.98 -3.03 8.39
CA PHE A 55 -1.72 -1.76 8.38
C PHE A 55 -2.80 -1.73 7.29
N ILE A 56 -2.48 -2.20 6.08
CA ILE A 56 -3.44 -2.28 4.96
C ILE A 56 -4.62 -3.18 5.33
N ARG A 57 -4.37 -4.33 5.96
CA ARG A 57 -5.42 -5.25 6.44
C ARG A 57 -6.29 -4.60 7.50
N LEU A 58 -5.69 -3.95 8.50
CA LEU A 58 -6.43 -3.27 9.56
C LEU A 58 -7.32 -2.15 9.01
N GLN A 59 -6.86 -1.41 8.00
CA GLN A 59 -7.64 -0.39 7.29
C GLN A 59 -8.71 -0.97 6.35
N SER A 60 -8.66 -2.26 6.05
CA SER A 60 -9.70 -2.97 5.28
C SER A 60 -10.77 -3.58 6.20
N GLU A 61 -10.40 -3.91 7.43
CA GLU A 61 -11.29 -4.44 8.47
C GLU A 61 -12.18 -3.37 9.13
N THR A 62 -12.30 -2.17 8.54
CA THR A 62 -13.33 -1.19 8.94
C THR A 62 -14.52 -1.18 7.99
N PRO A 63 -15.45 -2.16 8.07
CA PRO A 63 -16.83 -1.94 7.73
C PRO A 63 -17.60 -1.38 8.95
N ASP A 64 -18.18 -0.20 8.75
CA ASP A 64 -19.20 0.51 9.56
C ASP A 64 -18.81 1.11 10.93
#